data_AF-A0A6B3IGI9-F1
#
_entry.id   AF-A0A6B3IGI9-F1
#
_cell.length_a   1.000
_cell.length_b   1.000
_cell.length_c   1.000
_cell.angle_alpha   90.00
_cell.angle_beta   90.00
_cell.angle_gamma   90.00
#
_symmetry.space_group_name_H-M   'P 1'
#
loop_
_entity.id
_entity.type
_entity.pdbx_description
1 polymer ?
#
loop_
_entity_poly.entity_id
_entity_poly.type
_entity_poly.pdbx_seq_one_letter_code
_entity_poly.pdbx_strand_id
1 'polypeptide(L)'
;LNLCTIVIGEAERVDHAKRTATVTTLATAEDGTGALEIGYDEIVIAPGSVSRTLPVPGLADFGIGFKTVEEAIGLRNHVIE
;
A
#
# COMPACT_ATOMS: atom_id res chain seq x y z
N LEU A 1 -1.14 -25.13 -12.37
CA LEU A 1 -1.26 -24.06 -11.36
C LEU A 1 -1.07 -22.65 -11.94
N ASN A 2 -1.19 -22.44 -13.26
CA ASN A 2 -0.92 -21.15 -13.93
C ASN A 2 -2.18 -20.27 -14.14
N LEU A 3 -3.18 -20.39 -13.27
CA LEU A 3 -4.43 -19.63 -13.40
C LEU A 3 -4.43 -18.34 -12.57
N CYS A 4 -3.35 -18.07 -11.83
CA CYS A 4 -3.22 -16.92 -10.97
C CYS A 4 -1.90 -16.21 -11.27
N THR A 5 -1.99 -14.90 -11.50
CA THR A 5 -0.84 -14.01 -11.66
C THR A 5 -0.79 -13.10 -10.45
N ILE A 6 0.35 -13.06 -9.78
CA ILE A 6 0.59 -12.17 -8.63
C ILE A 6 1.47 -11.01 -9.12
N VAL A 7 1.00 -9.79 -8.92
CA VAL A 7 1.76 -8.57 -9.20
C VAL A 7 2.07 -7.90 -7.86
N ILE A 8 3.34 -7.81 -7.50
CA ILE A 8 3.80 -7.18 -6.27
C ILE A 8 4.01 -5.69 -6.54
N GLY A 9 3.17 -4.84 -5.95
CA GLY A 9 3.21 -3.40 -6.14
C GLY A 9 2.05 -2.70 -5.43
N GLU A 10 1.97 -1.40 -5.62
CA GLU A 10 0.91 -0.54 -5.10
C GLU A 10 -0.08 -0.18 -6.21
N ALA A 11 -1.36 -0.45 -6.00
CA ALA A 11 -2.42 -0.01 -6.91
C ALA A 11 -2.80 1.45 -6.60
N GLU A 12 -2.34 2.38 -7.42
CA GLU A 12 -2.47 3.82 -7.17
C GLU A 12 -3.80 4.39 -7.67
N ARG A 13 -4.35 3.82 -8.74
CA ARG A 13 -5.56 4.35 -9.39
C ARG A 13 -6.39 3.24 -10.03
N VAL A 14 -7.71 3.39 -9.91
CA VAL A 14 -8.68 2.58 -10.66
C VAL A 14 -9.50 3.51 -11.56
N ASP A 15 -9.38 3.34 -12.88
CA ASP A 15 -10.24 3.97 -13.87
C ASP A 15 -11.34 2.98 -14.27
N HIS A 16 -12.49 3.08 -13.62
CA HIS A 16 -13.57 2.12 -13.86
C HIS A 16 -14.28 2.30 -15.19
N ALA A 17 -14.27 3.52 -15.76
CA ALA A 17 -14.83 3.78 -17.08
C ALA A 17 -14.01 3.05 -18.16
N LYS A 18 -12.68 3.01 -18.01
CA LYS A 18 -11.78 2.28 -18.90
C LYS A 18 -11.54 0.83 -18.49
N ARG A 19 -12.00 0.45 -17.29
CA ARG A 19 -11.75 -0.84 -16.63
C ARG A 19 -10.26 -1.17 -16.53
N THR A 20 -9.49 -0.19 -16.04
CA THR A 20 -8.03 -0.30 -15.89
C THR A 20 -7.60 0.07 -14.47
N ALA A 21 -6.70 -0.73 -13.89
CA ALA A 21 -5.98 -0.40 -12.67
C ALA A 21 -4.54 0.02 -13.01
N THR A 22 -4.06 1.10 -12.42
CA THR A 22 -2.67 1.55 -12.51
C THR A 22 -1.92 1.03 -11.29
N VAL A 23 -0.86 0.25 -11.50
CA VAL A 23 -0.07 -0.40 -10.45
C VAL A 23 1.40 -0.03 -10.58
N THR A 24 1.98 0.51 -9.53
CA THR A 24 3.42 0.79 -9.46
C THR A 24 4.12 -0.37 -8.76
N THR A 25 5.11 -0.96 -9.43
CA THR A 25 6.01 -1.98 -8.88
C THR A 25 7.37 -1.36 -8.56
N LEU A 26 8.20 -2.05 -7.77
CA LEU A 26 9.59 -1.61 -7.51
C LEU A 26 10.37 -1.42 -8.81
N ALA A 27 10.31 -2.38 -9.73
CA ALA A 27 11.01 -2.32 -11.01
C ALA A 27 10.56 -1.11 -11.85
N THR A 28 9.26 -0.87 -11.97
CA THR A 28 8.73 0.28 -12.73
C THR A 28 9.09 1.63 -12.11
N ALA A 29 9.23 1.67 -10.79
CA ALA A 29 9.65 2.87 -10.07
C ALA A 29 11.16 3.15 -10.25
N GLU A 30 11.99 2.11 -10.17
CA GLU A 30 13.44 2.21 -10.34
C GLU A 30 13.85 2.50 -11.80
N ASP A 31 13.19 1.87 -12.77
CA ASP A 31 13.51 2.00 -14.19
C ASP A 31 12.88 3.25 -14.83
N GLY A 32 12.02 3.97 -14.11
CA GLY A 32 11.31 5.15 -14.63
C GLY A 32 10.39 4.86 -15.81
N THR A 33 10.03 3.59 -16.02
CA THR A 33 9.24 3.11 -17.16
C THR A 33 7.75 3.41 -17.05
N GLY A 34 7.32 3.94 -15.89
CA GLY A 34 5.94 4.28 -15.60
C GLY A 34 5.15 3.11 -15.03
N ALA A 35 4.02 3.41 -14.39
CA ALA A 35 3.18 2.42 -13.75
C ALA A 35 2.57 1.43 -14.77
N LEU A 36 2.36 0.19 -14.33
CA LEU A 36 1.72 -0.85 -15.12
C LEU A 36 0.21 -0.58 -15.22
N GLU A 37 -0.32 -0.60 -16.44
CA GLU A 37 -1.77 -0.60 -16.66
C GLU A 37 -2.29 -2.03 -16.80
N ILE A 38 -3.18 -2.44 -15.89
CA ILE A 38 -3.80 -3.75 -15.86
C ILE A 38 -5.29 -3.61 -16.19
N GLY A 39 -5.72 -4.18 -17.31
CA GLY A 39 -7.13 -4.26 -17.67
C GLY A 39 -7.86 -5.34 -16.86
N TYR A 40 -9.14 -5.11 -16.58
CA TYR A 40 -10.00 -6.09 -15.89
C TYR A 40 -11.41 -6.14 -16.48
N ASP A 41 -12.08 -7.28 -16.33
CA ASP A 41 -13.52 -7.39 -16.58
C ASP A 41 -14.32 -7.01 -15.33
N GLU A 42 -13.91 -7.57 -14.18
CA GLU A 42 -14.48 -7.33 -12.86
C GLU A 42 -13.35 -7.03 -11.86
N ILE A 43 -13.63 -6.17 -10.87
CA ILE A 43 -12.65 -5.77 -9.86
C ILE A 43 -13.21 -5.95 -8.44
N VAL A 44 -12.43 -6.60 -7.59
CA VAL A 44 -12.69 -6.69 -6.14
C VAL A 44 -11.67 -5.82 -5.42
N ILE A 45 -12.16 -4.82 -4.68
CA ILE A 45 -11.32 -3.84 -4.00
C ILE A 45 -11.25 -4.18 -2.51
N ALA A 46 -10.05 -4.47 -2.01
CA ALA A 46 -9.79 -4.78 -0.60
C ALA A 46 -8.47 -4.16 -0.06
N PRO A 47 -8.20 -2.85 -0.23
CA PRO A 47 -6.94 -2.22 0.18
C PRO A 47 -6.81 -2.05 1.72
N GLY A 48 -7.89 -2.31 2.46
CA GLY A 48 -7.94 -2.01 3.89
C GLY A 48 -8.12 -0.51 4.16
N SER A 49 -7.47 -0.01 5.21
CA SER A 49 -7.54 1.40 5.65
C SER A 49 -6.19 1.86 6.19
N VAL A 50 -5.94 3.17 6.16
CA VAL A 50 -4.79 3.77 6.86
C VAL A 50 -5.21 4.27 8.24
N SER A 51 -4.32 4.17 9.22
CA SER A 51 -4.55 4.75 10.54
C SER A 51 -4.55 6.26 10.42
N ARG A 52 -5.65 6.91 10.84
CA ARG A 52 -5.77 8.37 10.83
C ARG A 52 -5.36 8.91 12.20
N THR A 53 -4.35 9.76 12.22
CA THR A 53 -4.02 10.54 13.42
C THR A 53 -5.13 11.56 13.67
N LEU A 54 -5.63 11.60 14.90
CA LEU A 54 -6.48 12.70 15.37
C LEU A 54 -5.61 13.95 15.54
N PRO A 55 -6.18 15.17 15.48
CA PRO A 55 -5.44 16.42 15.67
C PRO A 55 -5.07 16.64 17.14
N VAL A 56 -4.41 15.65 17.75
CA VAL A 56 -3.89 15.68 19.10
C VAL A 56 -2.46 16.22 19.01
N PRO A 57 -2.13 17.32 19.70
CA PRO A 57 -0.77 17.89 19.67
C PRO A 57 0.29 16.84 20.00
N GLY A 58 1.30 16.74 19.12
CA GLY A 58 2.41 15.78 19.25
C GLY A 58 2.11 14.35 18.81
N LEU A 59 0.86 13.97 18.51
CA LEU A 59 0.54 12.58 18.12
C LEU A 59 1.14 12.18 16.77
N ALA A 60 1.17 13.09 15.80
CA ALA A 60 1.76 12.83 14.49
C ALA A 60 3.31 12.77 14.54
N ASP A 61 3.92 13.50 15.47
CA ASP A 61 5.38 13.62 15.58
C ASP A 61 5.99 12.55 16.49
N PHE A 62 5.28 12.14 17.55
CA PHE A 62 5.79 11.26 18.60
C PHE A 62 5.04 9.92 18.71
N GLY A 63 3.88 9.78 18.07
CA GLY A 63 3.11 8.55 18.11
C GLY A 63 3.78 7.42 17.31
N ILE A 64 3.72 6.20 17.83
CA ILE A 64 4.11 4.98 17.11
C ILE A 64 2.83 4.22 16.73
N GLY A 65 2.70 3.88 15.45
CA GLY A 65 1.60 3.07 14.95
C GLY A 65 1.64 1.64 15.49
N PHE A 66 0.57 0.87 15.26
CA PHE A 66 0.50 -0.54 15.66
C PHE A 66 -0.45 -1.34 14.75
N LYS A 67 -0.32 -1.12 13.44
CA LYS A 67 -1.10 -1.75 12.38
C LYS A 67 -0.25 -2.74 11.57
N THR A 68 1.04 -2.45 11.38
CA THR A 68 1.96 -3.30 10.63
C THR A 68 2.95 -4.03 11.55
N VAL A 69 3.62 -5.05 11.01
CA VAL A 69 4.64 -5.81 11.76
C VAL A 69 5.86 -4.94 12.07
N GLU A 70 6.25 -4.08 11.12
CA GLU A 70 7.36 -3.15 11.26
C GLU A 70 7.10 -2.16 12.41
N GLU A 71 5.87 -1.62 12.49
CA GLU A 71 5.46 -0.76 13.59
C GLU A 71 5.52 -1.49 14.94
N ALA A 72 5.12 -2.77 14.99
CA ALA A 72 5.19 -3.57 16.21
C ALA A 72 6.64 -3.84 16.67
N ILE A 73 7.55 -4.07 15.73
CA ILE A 73 8.99 -4.22 16.02
C ILE A 73 9.55 -2.89 16.53
N GLY A 74 9.23 -1.78 15.86
CA GLY A 74 9.67 -0.44 16.26
C GLY A 74 9.22 -0.10 17.68
N LEU A 75 7.96 -0.40 18.03
CA LEU A 75 7.45 -0.18 19.38
C LEU A 75 8.18 -1.02 20.44
N ARG A 76 8.45 -2.30 20.16
CA ARG A 76 9.20 -3.17 21.08
C ARG A 76 10.57 -2.58 21.40
N ASN A 77 11.32 -2.21 20.36
CA ASN A 77 12.66 -1.68 20.52
C ASN A 77 12.63 -0.36 21.31
N HIS A 78 11.66 0.52 21.03
CA HIS A 78 11.53 1.78 21.76
C HIS A 78 11.29 1.60 23.27
N VAL A 79 10.62 0.52 23.69
CA VAL A 79 10.23 0.31 25.10
C VAL A 79 11.24 -0.53 25.88
N ILE A 80 11.84 -1.52 25.24
CA ILE A 80 12.60 -2.57 25.93
C ILE A 80 14.12 -2.42 25.72
N GLU A 81 14.55 -1.80 24.62
CA GLU A 81 15.96 -1.63 24.26
C GLU A 81 16.44 -0.20 24.54
#